data_AF-A0A377XGZ4-F1
#
_entry.id   AF-A0A377XGZ4-F1
#
_cell.length_a   1.000
_cell.length_b   1.000
_cell.length_c   1.000
_cell.angle_alpha   90.00
_cell.angle_beta   90.00
_cell.angle_gamma   90.00
#
_symmetry.space_group_name_H-M   'P 1'
#
loop_
_entity.id
_entity.type
_entity.pdbx_description
1 polymer ?
#
loop_
_entity_poly.entity_id
_entity_poly.type
_entity_poly.pdbx_seq_one_letter_code
_entity_poly.pdbx_strand_id
1 'polypeptide(L)'
;MAQLSKAIAMDPDSPNRGKWDSLLQTNRYWLLIKQGDNALKAGQLSQAQNYYAQAQRVDRTDSYAVLGLGDVAAARKEAAAAERYYQQALRLDRGNNLAVRGLANLYRAESPEKASAWIAGLPPAQRRSIDDIERSLTNDRLEKQAQALESQGNWAQAAEVQRRRLALDPDSVWITYRLARDLVSAGERQEADALMRTMVNRQPQDAERVYASGLYLSGNDQDDLALAQIAALPRSAWTDNIRELEARLQSDRVLRQANQLRDSGDEAQAIALIKRQPSSVRYDLTLADWAQQRGDSQTAIADYQRVLRQEADNGDARLGLAEVYLAEGDKPSARAQVMQLKGAETESMNMQRRVALARAGLGDTADAQRIFNQIVPQAKAQPPSMESALVLRDAARFATQSGAPQQALTHYREAMVASGITPAQPQDNDTFTRLTRNDSHDDWLKRGIRSDAADLYRQQDLNVTLEHDFWGSSGTGGYSDLKAHTTMLQVDAPLADGRMFFRTDLVNMDAGSFSTHSDGSYSPSWGTCGEIACTSGSKNQTDSGASVAVGWKNDTWSGDIGTTPMGFNVVDVVGGLSYSSDVGPVGYTVNVHRRPISSSLLSFGGQKNVAPLQGERHGSAVPMVFMP
;
A
#
# COMPACT_ATOMS: atom_id res chain seq x y z
N MET A 1 -52.70 60.67 -7.80
CA MET A 1 -52.05 61.93 -7.41
C MET A 1 -52.60 63.13 -8.18
N ALA A 2 -52.50 63.18 -9.52
CA ALA A 2 -52.95 64.33 -10.34
C ALA A 2 -54.43 64.73 -10.17
N GLN A 3 -55.34 63.78 -9.94
CA GLN A 3 -56.76 64.09 -9.71
C GLN A 3 -57.04 64.63 -8.29
N LEU A 4 -56.30 64.16 -7.27
CA LEU A 4 -56.43 64.65 -5.89
C LEU A 4 -55.83 66.05 -5.74
N SER A 5 -54.68 66.32 -6.37
CA SER A 5 -54.10 67.66 -6.42
C SER A 5 -54.99 68.65 -7.19
N LYS A 6 -55.66 68.18 -8.24
CA LYS A 6 -56.62 68.99 -9.01
C LYS A 6 -57.89 69.28 -8.18
N ALA A 7 -58.39 68.31 -7.41
CA ALA A 7 -59.52 68.51 -6.50
C ALA A 7 -59.20 69.54 -5.39
N ILE A 8 -58.02 69.47 -4.78
CA ILE A 8 -57.56 70.45 -3.77
C ILE A 8 -57.40 71.86 -4.36
N ALA A 9 -56.93 71.97 -5.61
CA ALA A 9 -56.79 73.25 -6.30
C ALA A 9 -58.13 73.86 -6.73
N MET A 10 -59.16 73.04 -6.94
CA MET A 10 -60.50 73.46 -7.37
C MET A 10 -61.42 73.83 -6.20
N ASP A 11 -61.24 73.23 -5.03
CA ASP A 11 -62.02 73.53 -3.81
C ASP A 11 -61.10 73.56 -2.57
N PRO A 12 -60.38 74.67 -2.33
CA PRO A 12 -59.41 74.78 -1.24
C PRO A 12 -60.03 74.77 0.16
N ASP A 13 -61.30 75.14 0.32
CA ASP A 13 -61.97 75.21 1.62
C ASP A 13 -62.91 74.01 1.87
N SER A 14 -62.81 72.98 1.02
CA SER A 14 -63.63 71.78 1.09
C SER A 14 -63.54 71.10 2.47
N PRO A 15 -64.67 70.67 3.08
CA PRO A 15 -64.64 69.86 4.29
C PRO A 15 -63.89 68.52 4.11
N ASN A 16 -63.68 68.09 2.86
CA ASN A 16 -62.93 66.87 2.51
C ASN A 16 -61.42 67.11 2.27
N ARG A 17 -60.92 68.35 2.34
CA ARG A 17 -59.52 68.70 2.06
C ARG A 17 -58.53 67.88 2.89
N GLY A 18 -58.77 67.78 4.20
CA GLY A 18 -57.90 66.98 5.09
C GLY A 18 -57.81 65.50 4.68
N LYS A 19 -58.89 64.92 4.14
CA LYS A 19 -58.91 63.55 3.63
C LYS A 19 -58.15 63.42 2.31
N TRP A 20 -58.26 64.40 1.40
CA TRP A 20 -57.51 64.41 0.14
C TRP A 20 -56.01 64.62 0.36
N ASP A 21 -55.63 65.50 1.28
CA ASP A 21 -54.23 65.73 1.67
C ASP A 21 -53.62 64.45 2.26
N SER A 22 -54.35 63.76 3.15
CA SER A 22 -53.93 62.46 3.70
C SER A 22 -53.75 61.39 2.62
N LEU A 23 -54.71 61.22 1.71
CA LEU A 23 -54.60 60.28 0.60
C LEU A 23 -53.46 60.63 -0.38
N LEU A 24 -53.18 61.91 -0.59
CA LEU A 24 -52.07 62.36 -1.42
C LEU A 24 -50.73 62.03 -0.75
N GLN A 25 -50.61 62.21 0.56
CA GLN A 25 -49.43 61.82 1.34
C GLN A 25 -49.19 60.31 1.29
N THR A 26 -50.21 59.48 1.52
CA THR A 26 -50.11 58.02 1.43
C THR A 26 -49.72 57.56 0.02
N ASN A 27 -50.32 58.13 -1.03
CA ASN A 27 -49.95 57.80 -2.42
C ASN A 27 -48.51 58.23 -2.75
N ARG A 28 -48.07 59.38 -2.25
CA ARG A 28 -46.70 59.86 -2.42
C ARG A 28 -45.70 58.95 -1.71
N TYR A 29 -46.01 58.48 -0.51
CA TYR A 29 -45.19 57.53 0.24
C TYR A 29 -44.95 56.25 -0.56
N TRP A 30 -46.01 55.55 -0.97
CA TRP A 30 -45.89 54.29 -1.69
C TRP A 30 -45.24 54.43 -3.07
N LEU A 31 -45.42 55.58 -3.74
CA LEU A 31 -44.69 55.87 -4.97
C LEU A 31 -43.18 55.99 -4.72
N LEU A 32 -42.77 56.67 -3.66
CA LEU A 32 -41.36 56.80 -3.29
C LEU A 32 -40.75 55.45 -2.88
N ILE A 33 -41.47 54.61 -2.14
CA ILE A 33 -41.05 53.23 -1.84
C ILE A 33 -40.80 52.46 -3.14
N LYS A 34 -41.78 52.44 -4.05
CA LYS A 34 -41.65 51.75 -5.34
C LYS A 34 -40.47 52.26 -6.19
N GLN A 35 -40.23 53.57 -6.19
CA GLN A 35 -39.07 54.16 -6.87
C GLN A 35 -37.75 53.74 -6.21
N GLY A 36 -37.71 53.70 -4.88
CA GLY A 36 -36.59 53.17 -4.11
C GLY A 36 -36.30 51.70 -4.44
N ASP A 37 -37.32 50.85 -4.45
CA ASP A 37 -37.20 49.42 -4.76
C ASP A 37 -36.64 49.19 -6.18
N ASN A 38 -37.15 49.96 -7.15
CA ASN A 38 -36.69 49.88 -8.53
C ASN A 38 -35.23 50.36 -8.67
N ALA A 39 -34.86 51.45 -8.01
CA ALA A 39 -33.49 51.95 -8.01
C ALA A 39 -32.53 50.97 -7.32
N LEU A 40 -32.94 50.35 -6.22
CA LEU A 40 -32.16 49.33 -5.52
C LEU A 40 -31.93 48.10 -6.40
N LYS A 41 -32.98 47.60 -7.05
CA LYS A 41 -32.88 46.49 -8.02
C LYS A 41 -31.99 46.82 -9.21
N ALA A 42 -31.96 48.08 -9.64
CA ALA A 42 -31.08 48.58 -10.70
C ALA A 42 -29.63 48.85 -10.23
N GLY A 43 -29.29 48.59 -8.97
CA GLY A 43 -27.96 48.86 -8.40
C GLY A 43 -27.66 50.34 -8.17
N GLN A 44 -28.65 51.22 -8.31
CA GLN A 44 -28.53 52.68 -8.16
C GLN A 44 -28.66 53.07 -6.69
N LEU A 45 -27.70 52.62 -5.86
CA LEU A 45 -27.79 52.65 -4.40
C LEU A 45 -28.01 54.07 -3.82
N SER A 46 -27.37 55.09 -4.39
CA SER A 46 -27.55 56.48 -3.94
C SER A 46 -28.93 57.05 -4.27
N GLN A 47 -29.51 56.69 -5.42
CA GLN A 47 -30.87 57.09 -5.78
C GLN A 47 -31.90 56.36 -4.91
N ALA A 48 -31.72 55.05 -4.71
CA ALA A 48 -32.55 54.26 -3.80
C ALA A 48 -32.58 54.85 -2.39
N GLN A 49 -31.39 55.18 -1.83
CA GLN A 49 -31.28 55.83 -0.52
C GLN A 49 -32.07 57.14 -0.47
N ASN A 50 -31.97 57.97 -1.51
CA ASN A 50 -32.68 59.26 -1.57
C ASN A 50 -34.20 59.08 -1.63
N TYR A 51 -34.70 58.09 -2.37
CA TYR A 51 -36.13 57.80 -2.44
C TYR A 51 -36.67 57.30 -1.10
N TYR A 52 -35.98 56.36 -0.45
CA TYR A 52 -36.39 55.87 0.87
C TYR A 52 -36.30 56.94 1.96
N ALA A 53 -35.25 57.79 1.94
CA ALA A 53 -35.14 58.91 2.88
C ALA A 53 -36.25 59.95 2.67
N GLN A 54 -36.68 60.18 1.43
CA GLN A 54 -37.85 61.01 1.15
C GLN A 54 -39.14 60.35 1.62
N ALA A 55 -39.31 59.04 1.40
CA ALA A 55 -40.48 58.29 1.87
C ALA A 55 -40.59 58.39 3.41
N GLN A 56 -39.49 58.20 4.13
CA GLN A 56 -39.44 58.30 5.59
C GLN A 56 -39.80 59.70 6.11
N ARG A 57 -39.56 60.76 5.33
CA ARG A 57 -39.99 62.13 5.70
C ARG A 57 -41.49 62.35 5.51
N VAL A 58 -42.11 61.63 4.57
CA VAL A 58 -43.56 61.68 4.30
C VAL A 58 -44.32 60.91 5.37
N ASP A 59 -43.84 59.72 5.73
CA ASP A 59 -44.40 58.91 6.82
C ASP A 59 -43.26 58.30 7.66
N ARG A 60 -43.26 58.58 8.96
CA ARG A 60 -42.27 58.08 9.92
C ARG A 60 -42.73 56.84 10.68
N THR A 61 -43.98 56.44 10.50
CA THR A 61 -44.63 55.37 11.25
C THR A 61 -44.60 54.02 10.51
N ASP A 62 -44.50 54.04 9.18
CA ASP A 62 -44.41 52.83 8.36
C ASP A 62 -42.97 52.25 8.30
N SER A 63 -42.88 50.92 8.24
CA SER A 63 -41.60 50.19 8.33
C SER A 63 -40.84 50.07 7.00
N TYR A 64 -41.50 50.23 5.84
CA TYR A 64 -40.90 49.94 4.52
C TYR A 64 -39.84 50.96 4.07
N ALA A 65 -39.97 52.24 4.42
CA ALA A 65 -38.94 53.23 4.11
C ALA A 65 -37.63 52.92 4.85
N VAL A 66 -37.74 52.47 6.11
CA VAL A 66 -36.59 52.12 6.95
C VAL A 66 -35.99 50.79 6.52
N LEU A 67 -36.83 49.81 6.18
CA LEU A 67 -36.40 48.54 5.57
C LEU A 67 -35.54 48.79 4.33
N GLY A 68 -36.03 49.61 3.39
CA GLY A 68 -35.31 49.91 2.15
C GLY A 68 -33.97 50.62 2.36
N LEU A 69 -33.84 51.47 3.40
CA LEU A 69 -32.55 52.02 3.82
C LEU A 69 -31.60 50.94 4.35
N GLY A 70 -32.14 49.94 5.06
CA GLY A 70 -31.40 48.74 5.48
C GLY A 70 -30.90 47.91 4.32
N ASP A 71 -31.75 47.68 3.31
CA ASP A 71 -31.37 46.94 2.10
C ASP A 71 -30.28 47.67 1.30
N VAL A 72 -30.35 49.00 1.20
CA VAL A 72 -29.29 49.82 0.59
C VAL A 72 -27.97 49.68 1.35
N ALA A 73 -28.01 49.77 2.69
CA ALA A 73 -26.82 49.62 3.52
C ALA A 73 -26.23 48.20 3.39
N ALA A 74 -27.07 47.17 3.34
CA ALA A 74 -26.64 45.79 3.12
C ALA A 74 -25.98 45.61 1.75
N ALA A 75 -26.55 46.19 0.68
CA ALA A 75 -25.96 46.18 -0.66
C ALA A 75 -24.60 46.91 -0.73
N ARG A 76 -24.39 47.92 0.12
CA ARG A 76 -23.09 48.61 0.30
C ARG A 76 -22.11 47.86 1.20
N LYS A 77 -22.50 46.71 1.76
CA LYS A 77 -21.72 45.96 2.76
C LYS A 77 -21.50 46.74 4.07
N GLU A 78 -22.37 47.69 4.37
CA GLU A 78 -22.36 48.48 5.60
C GLU A 78 -23.16 47.76 6.71
N ALA A 79 -22.62 46.64 7.21
CA ALA A 79 -23.36 45.72 8.08
C ALA A 79 -23.97 46.38 9.33
N ALA A 80 -23.21 47.22 10.03
CA ALA A 80 -23.69 47.91 11.23
C ALA A 80 -24.83 48.90 10.94
N ALA A 81 -24.84 49.53 9.76
CA ALA A 81 -25.92 50.43 9.35
C ALA A 81 -27.16 49.63 8.94
N ALA A 82 -27.00 48.56 8.17
CA ALA A 82 -28.08 47.66 7.78
C ALA A 82 -28.79 47.07 9.00
N GLU A 83 -28.04 46.57 9.99
CA GLU A 83 -28.59 46.02 11.23
C GLU A 83 -29.47 47.03 11.96
N ARG A 84 -28.98 48.28 12.14
CA ARG A 84 -29.73 49.35 12.80
C ARG A 84 -31.04 49.66 12.10
N TYR A 85 -31.03 49.74 10.76
CA TYR A 85 -32.23 50.02 9.97
C TYR A 85 -33.24 48.86 10.04
N TYR A 86 -32.81 47.60 9.90
CA TYR A 86 -33.73 46.47 10.03
C TYR A 86 -34.31 46.34 11.45
N GLN A 87 -33.51 46.56 12.49
CA GLN A 87 -34.01 46.60 13.88
C GLN A 87 -35.00 47.76 14.09
N GLN A 88 -34.79 48.91 13.43
CA GLN A 88 -35.75 50.01 13.46
C GLN A 88 -37.05 49.65 12.72
N ALA A 89 -36.96 49.00 11.56
CA ALA A 89 -38.15 48.52 10.83
C ALA A 89 -38.97 47.54 11.68
N LEU A 90 -38.32 46.62 12.41
CA LEU A 90 -38.99 45.69 13.33
C LEU A 90 -39.59 46.36 14.59
N ARG A 91 -39.03 47.50 15.01
CA ARG A 91 -39.63 48.31 16.10
C ARG A 91 -40.91 49.01 15.64
N LEU A 92 -40.97 49.44 14.38
CA LEU A 92 -42.15 50.06 13.77
C LEU A 92 -43.23 49.02 13.45
N ASP A 93 -42.83 47.89 12.89
CA ASP A 93 -43.71 46.77 12.56
C ASP A 93 -43.05 45.43 12.92
N ARG A 94 -43.49 44.84 14.03
CA ARG A 94 -43.03 43.51 14.46
C ARG A 94 -43.41 42.39 13.49
N GLY A 95 -44.35 42.62 12.57
CA GLY A 95 -44.78 41.65 11.55
C GLY A 95 -44.00 41.76 10.23
N ASN A 96 -43.04 42.67 10.10
CA ASN A 96 -42.30 42.87 8.85
C ASN A 96 -41.30 41.73 8.58
N ASN A 97 -41.77 40.69 7.88
CA ASN A 97 -40.98 39.50 7.53
C ASN A 97 -39.77 39.81 6.63
N LEU A 98 -39.79 40.90 5.87
CA LEU A 98 -38.65 41.31 5.04
C LEU A 98 -37.51 41.84 5.93
N ALA A 99 -37.82 42.58 7.00
CA ALA A 99 -36.82 43.02 7.96
C ALA A 99 -36.22 41.84 8.77
N VAL A 100 -37.06 40.85 9.13
CA VAL A 100 -36.59 39.58 9.74
C VAL A 100 -35.64 38.86 8.79
N ARG A 101 -36.01 38.70 7.51
CA ARG A 101 -35.16 38.06 6.49
C ARG A 101 -33.87 38.85 6.25
N GLY A 102 -33.93 40.19 6.23
CA GLY A 102 -32.77 41.07 6.11
C GLY A 102 -31.75 40.83 7.23
N LEU A 103 -32.20 40.78 8.48
CA LEU A 103 -31.35 40.46 9.64
C LEU A 103 -30.82 39.02 9.60
N ALA A 104 -31.66 38.05 9.24
CA ALA A 104 -31.25 36.64 9.13
C ALA A 104 -30.09 36.49 8.13
N ASN A 105 -30.22 37.11 6.96
CA ASN A 105 -29.19 37.10 5.92
C ASN A 105 -27.92 37.85 6.34
N LEU A 106 -28.09 39.00 7.01
CA LEU A 106 -26.98 39.80 7.50
C LEU A 106 -26.15 39.02 8.54
N TYR A 107 -26.81 38.41 9.52
CA TYR A 107 -26.12 37.58 10.51
C TYR A 107 -25.53 36.31 9.92
N ARG A 108 -26.21 35.68 8.94
CA ARG A 108 -25.67 34.50 8.24
C ARG A 108 -24.37 34.82 7.50
N ALA A 109 -24.27 36.01 6.90
CA ALA A 109 -23.06 36.45 6.23
C ALA A 109 -21.90 36.75 7.19
N GLU A 110 -22.20 37.08 8.45
CA GLU A 110 -21.20 37.30 9.50
C GLU A 110 -20.73 35.98 10.14
N SER A 111 -21.68 35.19 10.66
CA SER A 111 -21.43 33.80 11.04
C SER A 111 -22.72 32.98 11.13
N PRO A 112 -22.72 31.70 10.71
CA PRO A 112 -23.86 30.80 10.86
C PRO A 112 -24.34 30.67 12.32
N GLU A 113 -23.43 30.74 13.28
CA GLU A 113 -23.70 30.63 14.71
C GLU A 113 -24.48 31.85 15.22
N LYS A 114 -24.08 33.06 14.79
CA LYS A 114 -24.79 34.30 15.15
C LYS A 114 -26.20 34.29 14.59
N ALA A 115 -26.35 33.88 13.33
CA ALA A 115 -27.68 33.75 12.70
C ALA A 115 -28.55 32.75 13.46
N SER A 116 -28.03 31.56 13.76
CA SER A 116 -28.77 30.51 14.47
C SER A 116 -29.20 30.95 15.87
N ALA A 117 -28.31 31.60 16.63
CA ALA A 117 -28.62 32.10 17.96
C ALA A 117 -29.71 33.18 17.92
N TRP A 118 -29.66 34.08 16.94
CA TRP A 118 -30.70 35.10 16.76
C TRP A 118 -32.04 34.49 16.35
N ILE A 119 -32.06 33.57 15.38
CA ILE A 119 -33.27 32.87 14.91
C ILE A 119 -33.94 32.11 16.07
N ALA A 120 -33.15 31.47 16.94
CA ALA A 120 -33.66 30.74 18.10
C ALA A 120 -34.43 31.64 19.10
N GLY A 121 -34.11 32.93 19.14
CA GLY A 121 -34.81 33.92 19.97
C GLY A 121 -36.06 34.53 19.33
N LEU A 122 -36.38 34.20 18.07
CA LEU A 122 -37.53 34.77 17.38
C LEU A 122 -38.86 34.12 17.82
N PRO A 123 -39.96 34.90 17.86
CA PRO A 123 -41.30 34.37 17.99
C PRO A 123 -41.64 33.37 16.86
N PRO A 124 -42.49 32.35 17.11
CA PRO A 124 -42.81 31.31 16.12
C PRO A 124 -43.34 31.83 14.78
N ALA A 125 -44.04 32.97 14.77
CA ALA A 125 -44.56 33.56 13.53
C ALA A 125 -43.46 34.18 12.66
N GLN A 126 -42.45 34.81 13.27
CA GLN A 126 -41.31 35.40 12.55
C GLN A 126 -40.36 34.30 12.05
N ARG A 127 -40.10 33.28 12.88
CA ARG A 127 -39.28 32.12 12.50
C ARG A 127 -39.82 31.43 11.24
N ARG A 128 -41.13 31.20 11.19
CA ARG A 128 -41.85 30.64 10.02
C ARG A 128 -41.61 31.39 8.71
N SER A 129 -41.33 32.69 8.75
CA SER A 129 -41.07 33.50 7.55
C SER A 129 -39.68 33.31 6.94
N ILE A 130 -38.78 32.63 7.67
CA ILE A 130 -37.38 32.37 7.31
C ILE A 130 -37.01 30.88 7.48
N ASP A 131 -38.00 29.98 7.46
CA ASP A 131 -37.80 28.52 7.62
C ASP A 131 -36.83 27.95 6.57
N ASP A 132 -36.74 28.55 5.38
CA ASP A 132 -35.74 28.20 4.36
C ASP A 132 -34.31 28.51 4.80
N ILE A 133 -34.09 29.67 5.44
CA ILE A 133 -32.77 30.07 5.95
C ILE A 133 -32.38 29.18 7.13
N GLU A 134 -33.32 28.93 8.04
CA GLU A 134 -33.08 28.05 9.18
C GLU A 134 -32.77 26.61 8.77
N ARG A 135 -33.52 26.05 7.82
CA ARG A 135 -33.25 24.71 7.28
C ARG A 135 -31.88 24.63 6.61
N SER A 136 -31.49 25.65 5.83
CA SER A 136 -30.16 25.74 5.22
C SER A 136 -29.05 25.75 6.27
N LEU A 137 -29.15 26.61 7.29
CA LEU A 137 -28.17 26.68 8.39
C LEU A 137 -28.07 25.35 9.14
N THR A 138 -29.20 24.70 9.38
CA THR A 138 -29.25 23.40 10.05
C THR A 138 -28.58 22.33 9.19
N ASN A 139 -28.86 22.31 7.88
CA ASN A 139 -28.25 21.38 6.94
C ASN A 139 -26.73 21.56 6.86
N ASP A 140 -26.23 22.80 6.79
CA ASP A 140 -24.78 23.09 6.73
C ASP A 140 -24.06 22.62 8.01
N ARG A 141 -24.68 22.81 9.17
CA ARG A 141 -24.14 22.32 10.44
C ARG A 141 -24.10 20.80 10.49
N LEU A 142 -25.19 20.14 10.08
CA LEU A 142 -25.25 18.68 10.02
C LEU A 142 -24.27 18.12 9.00
N GLU A 143 -24.04 18.81 7.88
CA GLU A 143 -23.03 18.41 6.91
C GLU A 143 -21.62 18.38 7.51
N LYS A 144 -21.22 19.46 8.18
CA LYS A 144 -19.93 19.52 8.88
C LYS A 144 -19.79 18.44 9.93
N GLN A 145 -20.88 18.14 10.66
CA GLN A 145 -20.89 17.07 11.65
C GLN A 145 -20.73 15.68 10.99
N ALA A 146 -21.45 15.41 9.90
CA ALA A 146 -21.32 14.16 9.16
C ALA A 146 -19.90 13.98 8.63
N GLN A 147 -19.33 14.99 7.99
CA GLN A 147 -17.94 14.96 7.48
C GLN A 147 -16.91 14.69 8.58
N ALA A 148 -17.10 15.25 9.78
CA ALA A 148 -16.21 15.00 10.92
C ALA A 148 -16.33 13.56 11.44
N LEU A 149 -17.52 12.96 11.38
CA LEU A 149 -17.73 11.56 11.76
C LEU A 149 -17.18 10.60 10.69
N GLU A 150 -17.39 10.92 9.41
CA GLU A 150 -16.83 10.20 8.26
C GLU A 150 -15.30 10.14 8.36
N SER A 151 -14.62 11.26 8.66
CA SER A 151 -13.15 11.30 8.77
C SER A 151 -12.59 10.53 9.98
N GLN A 152 -13.41 10.30 11.00
CA GLN A 152 -13.07 9.50 12.17
C GLN A 152 -13.39 8.01 12.00
N GLY A 153 -14.01 7.61 10.89
CA GLY A 153 -14.49 6.24 10.67
C GLY A 153 -15.76 5.89 11.46
N ASN A 154 -16.46 6.88 12.03
CA ASN A 154 -17.68 6.69 12.81
C ASN A 154 -18.92 6.62 11.90
N TRP A 155 -18.96 5.64 11.00
CA TRP A 155 -19.92 5.56 9.89
C TRP A 155 -21.39 5.46 10.32
N ALA A 156 -21.71 4.67 11.35
CA ALA A 156 -23.08 4.54 11.84
C ALA A 156 -23.66 5.87 12.38
N GLN A 157 -22.81 6.66 13.05
CA GLN A 157 -23.20 7.98 13.53
C GLN A 157 -23.31 8.99 12.38
N ALA A 158 -22.43 8.90 11.38
CA ALA A 158 -22.52 9.72 10.17
C ALA A 158 -23.84 9.46 9.43
N ALA A 159 -24.21 8.19 9.25
CA ALA A 159 -25.47 7.78 8.63
C ALA A 159 -26.69 8.37 9.36
N GLU A 160 -26.71 8.36 10.70
CA GLU A 160 -27.77 8.99 11.48
C GLU A 160 -27.86 10.52 11.25
N VAL A 161 -26.71 11.19 11.13
CA VAL A 161 -26.68 12.62 10.76
C VAL A 161 -27.20 12.84 9.34
N GLN A 162 -26.83 12.00 8.37
CA GLN A 162 -27.36 12.08 7.00
C GLN A 162 -28.87 11.78 6.95
N ARG A 163 -29.41 10.86 7.76
CA ARG A 163 -30.88 10.63 7.87
C ARG A 163 -31.60 11.91 8.30
N ARG A 164 -31.05 12.66 9.26
CA ARG A 164 -31.60 13.97 9.68
C ARG A 164 -31.51 15.01 8.56
N ARG A 165 -30.43 15.03 7.79
CA ARG A 165 -30.30 15.91 6.62
C ARG A 165 -31.32 15.56 5.54
N LEU A 166 -31.52 14.27 5.26
CA LEU A 166 -32.50 13.81 4.29
C LEU A 166 -33.92 14.14 4.74
N ALA A 167 -34.21 14.17 6.05
CA ALA A 167 -35.50 14.64 6.55
C ALA A 167 -35.76 16.14 6.30
N LEU A 168 -34.71 16.96 6.14
CA LEU A 168 -34.83 18.38 5.78
C LEU A 168 -35.09 18.58 4.28
N ASP A 169 -34.54 17.69 3.44
CA ASP A 169 -34.71 17.67 1.98
C ASP A 169 -34.89 16.23 1.44
N PRO A 170 -36.12 15.67 1.52
CA PRO A 170 -36.40 14.25 1.23
C PRO A 170 -36.17 13.79 -0.21
N ASP A 171 -35.99 14.73 -1.15
CA ASP A 171 -35.77 14.43 -2.57
C ASP A 171 -34.31 14.65 -3.00
N SER A 172 -33.43 15.03 -2.06
CA SER A 172 -32.01 15.27 -2.31
C SER A 172 -31.26 14.02 -2.76
N VAL A 173 -30.82 14.02 -4.02
CA VAL A 173 -30.05 12.93 -4.62
C VAL A 173 -28.71 12.74 -3.91
N TRP A 174 -27.98 13.82 -3.64
CA TRP A 174 -26.64 13.76 -3.06
C TRP A 174 -26.63 13.42 -1.57
N ILE A 175 -27.63 13.85 -0.80
CA ILE A 175 -27.75 13.41 0.61
C ILE A 175 -28.10 11.91 0.65
N THR A 176 -28.97 11.45 -0.25
CA THR A 176 -29.31 10.03 -0.37
C THR A 176 -28.09 9.19 -0.72
N TYR A 177 -27.28 9.63 -1.70
CA TYR A 177 -26.02 8.98 -2.06
C TYR A 177 -25.02 8.93 -0.90
N ARG A 178 -24.81 10.04 -0.17
CA ARG A 178 -23.90 10.07 0.98
C ARG A 178 -24.39 9.16 2.11
N LEU A 179 -25.68 9.19 2.43
CA LEU A 179 -26.30 8.28 3.41
C LEU A 179 -26.06 6.82 3.01
N ALA A 180 -26.32 6.45 1.76
CA ALA A 180 -26.11 5.08 1.28
C ALA A 180 -24.64 4.64 1.42
N ARG A 181 -23.68 5.53 1.12
CA ARG A 181 -22.26 5.25 1.32
C ARG A 181 -21.90 5.05 2.79
N ASP A 182 -22.40 5.91 3.68
CA ASP A 182 -22.15 5.80 5.12
C ASP A 182 -22.77 4.51 5.70
N LEU A 183 -23.94 4.11 5.21
CA LEU A 183 -24.60 2.84 5.58
C LEU A 183 -23.78 1.61 5.14
N VAL A 184 -23.23 1.61 3.93
CA VAL A 184 -22.34 0.53 3.47
C VAL A 184 -21.13 0.42 4.39
N SER A 185 -20.47 1.54 4.70
CA SER A 185 -19.30 1.57 5.59
C SER A 185 -19.64 1.17 7.04
N ALA A 186 -20.89 1.34 7.46
CA ALA A 186 -21.41 0.88 8.74
C ALA A 186 -21.82 -0.62 8.75
N GLY A 187 -21.78 -1.30 7.60
CA GLY A 187 -22.21 -2.70 7.44
C GLY A 187 -23.69 -2.89 7.14
N GLU A 188 -24.46 -1.81 6.96
CA GLU A 188 -25.91 -1.80 6.70
C GLU A 188 -26.23 -1.80 5.19
N ARG A 189 -25.55 -2.65 4.40
CA ARG A 189 -25.65 -2.65 2.93
C ARG A 189 -27.07 -2.85 2.38
N GLN A 190 -27.89 -3.67 3.04
CA GLN A 190 -29.27 -3.93 2.59
C GLN A 190 -30.13 -2.65 2.63
N GLU A 191 -29.97 -1.82 3.65
CA GLU A 191 -30.70 -0.55 3.76
C GLU A 191 -30.20 0.44 2.68
N ALA A 192 -28.88 0.53 2.50
CA ALA A 192 -28.27 1.37 1.47
C ALA A 192 -28.78 1.03 0.05
N ASP A 193 -28.81 -0.25 -0.30
CA ASP A 193 -29.30 -0.74 -1.60
C ASP A 193 -30.79 -0.41 -1.80
N ALA A 194 -31.61 -0.59 -0.76
CA ALA A 194 -33.03 -0.28 -0.81
C ALA A 194 -33.28 1.22 -0.98
N LEU A 195 -32.49 2.05 -0.29
CA LEU A 195 -32.55 3.50 -0.36
C LEU A 195 -32.21 4.00 -1.76
N MET A 196 -31.10 3.55 -2.35
CA MET A 196 -30.68 3.95 -3.69
C MET A 196 -31.66 3.47 -4.77
N ARG A 197 -32.16 2.25 -4.65
CA ARG A 197 -33.18 1.71 -5.56
C ARG A 197 -34.45 2.55 -5.53
N THR A 198 -34.90 2.94 -4.33
CA THR A 198 -36.08 3.80 -4.16
C THR A 198 -35.85 5.17 -4.80
N MET A 199 -34.67 5.77 -4.60
CA MET A 199 -34.31 7.07 -5.17
C MET A 199 -34.41 7.09 -6.69
N VAL A 200 -33.88 6.07 -7.37
CA VAL A 200 -33.90 5.96 -8.84
C VAL A 200 -35.29 5.63 -9.35
N ASN A 201 -36.01 4.70 -8.71
CA ASN A 201 -37.32 4.25 -9.17
C ASN A 201 -38.38 5.35 -9.14
N ARG A 202 -38.22 6.39 -8.30
CA ARG A 202 -39.11 7.57 -8.31
C ARG A 202 -39.07 8.31 -9.65
N GLN A 203 -37.89 8.45 -10.26
CA GLN A 203 -37.69 9.16 -11.52
C GLN A 203 -36.59 8.46 -12.35
N PRO A 204 -36.90 7.35 -13.04
CA PRO A 204 -35.89 6.53 -13.73
C PRO A 204 -35.20 7.22 -14.92
N GLN A 205 -35.77 8.33 -15.41
CA GLN A 205 -35.21 9.11 -16.52
C GLN A 205 -34.44 10.36 -16.05
N ASP A 206 -34.31 10.57 -14.75
CA ASP A 206 -33.52 11.67 -14.20
C ASP A 206 -32.02 11.33 -14.23
N ALA A 207 -31.25 12.13 -14.97
CA ALA A 207 -29.82 11.89 -15.18
C ALA A 207 -29.01 11.98 -13.87
N GLU A 208 -29.38 12.87 -12.95
CA GLU A 208 -28.66 13.06 -11.69
C GLU A 208 -28.83 11.85 -10.76
N ARG A 209 -30.05 11.32 -10.64
CA ARG A 209 -30.34 10.10 -9.87
C ARG A 209 -29.62 8.88 -10.42
N VAL A 210 -29.64 8.69 -11.75
CA VAL A 210 -28.92 7.58 -12.38
C VAL A 210 -27.42 7.73 -12.21
N TYR A 211 -26.87 8.94 -12.33
CA TYR A 211 -25.46 9.19 -12.10
C TYR A 211 -25.04 8.86 -10.65
N ALA A 212 -25.77 9.36 -9.65
CA ALA A 212 -25.50 9.08 -8.24
C ALA A 212 -25.63 7.58 -7.90
N SER A 213 -26.61 6.90 -8.51
CA SER A 213 -26.74 5.44 -8.39
C SER A 213 -25.60 4.69 -9.06
N GLY A 214 -25.15 5.15 -10.24
CA GLY A 214 -23.98 4.58 -10.92
C GLY A 214 -22.71 4.71 -10.09
N LEU A 215 -22.49 5.86 -9.44
CA LEU A 215 -21.38 6.05 -8.50
C LEU A 215 -21.47 5.11 -7.31
N TYR A 216 -22.67 4.95 -6.72
CA TYR A 216 -22.89 4.04 -5.60
C TYR A 216 -22.62 2.57 -5.98
N LEU A 217 -23.16 2.12 -7.12
CA LEU A 217 -22.96 0.76 -7.61
C LEU A 217 -21.48 0.50 -7.94
N SER A 218 -20.81 1.47 -8.58
CA SER A 218 -19.38 1.37 -8.89
C SER A 218 -18.51 1.27 -7.64
N GLY A 219 -18.78 2.11 -6.62
CA GLY A 219 -18.05 2.05 -5.34
C GLY A 219 -18.28 0.77 -4.53
N ASN A 220 -19.18 -0.11 -5.00
CA ASN A 220 -19.61 -1.35 -4.36
C ASN A 220 -19.31 -2.59 -5.23
N ASP A 221 -18.44 -2.45 -6.22
CA ASP A 221 -18.03 -3.48 -7.20
C ASP A 221 -19.18 -4.03 -8.06
N GLN A 222 -20.23 -3.24 -8.27
CA GLN A 222 -21.42 -3.59 -9.05
C GLN A 222 -21.46 -2.86 -10.40
N ASP A 223 -20.32 -2.76 -11.08
CA ASP A 223 -20.15 -2.02 -12.33
C ASP A 223 -21.10 -2.46 -13.45
N ASP A 224 -21.39 -3.76 -13.54
CA ASP A 224 -22.29 -4.28 -14.58
C ASP A 224 -23.73 -3.77 -14.40
N LEU A 225 -24.18 -3.66 -13.14
CA LEU A 225 -25.48 -3.06 -12.81
C LEU A 225 -25.45 -1.55 -13.08
N ALA A 226 -24.35 -0.88 -12.75
CA ALA A 226 -24.18 0.55 -13.04
C ALA A 226 -24.28 0.83 -14.56
N LEU A 227 -23.57 0.03 -15.38
CA LEU A 227 -23.61 0.13 -16.83
C LEU A 227 -25.00 -0.15 -17.39
N ALA A 228 -25.70 -1.17 -16.89
CA ALA A 228 -27.07 -1.48 -17.31
C ALA A 228 -28.05 -0.33 -16.99
N GLN A 229 -27.90 0.30 -15.82
CA GLN A 229 -28.74 1.41 -15.40
C GLN A 229 -28.46 2.70 -16.21
N ILE A 230 -27.19 3.00 -16.48
CA ILE A 230 -26.80 4.12 -17.36
C ILE A 230 -27.35 3.90 -18.78
N ALA A 231 -27.28 2.67 -19.30
CA ALA A 231 -27.77 2.33 -20.63
C ALA A 231 -29.30 2.47 -20.78
N ALA A 232 -30.06 2.47 -19.67
CA ALA A 232 -31.50 2.70 -19.68
C ALA A 232 -31.88 4.18 -19.93
N LEU A 233 -30.94 5.12 -19.75
CA LEU A 233 -31.15 6.52 -20.10
C LEU A 233 -31.02 6.75 -21.60
N PRO A 234 -31.90 7.57 -22.22
CA PRO A 234 -31.70 7.97 -23.61
C PRO A 234 -30.38 8.73 -23.74
N ARG A 235 -29.62 8.46 -24.81
CA ARG A 235 -28.29 9.06 -25.03
C ARG A 235 -28.30 10.60 -25.01
N SER A 236 -29.42 11.24 -25.34
CA SER A 236 -29.61 12.70 -25.26
C SER A 236 -29.64 13.24 -23.82
N ALA A 237 -29.95 12.40 -22.82
CA ALA A 237 -29.97 12.77 -21.41
C ALA A 237 -28.61 12.55 -20.71
N TRP A 238 -27.62 11.99 -21.42
CA TRP A 238 -26.31 11.73 -20.83
C TRP A 238 -25.55 13.04 -20.65
N THR A 239 -25.22 13.34 -19.40
CA THR A 239 -24.30 14.42 -19.03
C THR A 239 -22.85 13.99 -19.28
N ASP A 240 -21.92 14.96 -19.24
CA ASP A 240 -20.49 14.66 -19.38
C ASP A 240 -20.01 13.71 -18.27
N ASN A 241 -20.48 13.91 -17.04
CA ASN A 241 -20.21 13.03 -15.89
C ASN A 241 -20.69 11.59 -16.13
N ILE A 242 -21.85 11.39 -16.75
CA ILE A 242 -22.36 10.05 -17.08
C ILE A 242 -21.49 9.39 -18.15
N ARG A 243 -21.07 10.14 -19.18
CA ARG A 243 -20.18 9.61 -20.22
C ARG A 243 -18.82 9.21 -19.65
N GLU A 244 -18.26 10.01 -18.76
CA GLU A 244 -17.00 9.73 -18.10
C GLU A 244 -17.09 8.48 -17.20
N LEU A 245 -18.14 8.40 -16.36
CA LEU A 245 -18.39 7.22 -15.53
C LEU A 245 -18.56 5.96 -16.39
N GLU A 246 -19.36 6.03 -17.44
CA GLU A 246 -19.58 4.89 -18.35
C GLU A 246 -18.28 4.44 -19.02
N ALA A 247 -17.48 5.38 -19.55
CA ALA A 247 -16.20 5.05 -20.17
C ALA A 247 -15.24 4.37 -19.18
N ARG A 248 -15.18 4.85 -17.93
CA ARG A 248 -14.37 4.23 -16.87
C ARG A 248 -14.85 2.80 -16.57
N LEU A 249 -16.14 2.61 -16.35
CA LEU A 249 -16.74 1.30 -16.04
C LEU A 249 -16.55 0.29 -17.17
N GLN A 250 -16.67 0.71 -18.43
CA GLN A 250 -16.38 -0.16 -19.58
C GLN A 250 -14.90 -0.57 -19.59
N SER A 251 -13.99 0.37 -19.31
CA SER A 251 -12.56 0.08 -19.21
C SER A 251 -12.25 -0.91 -18.09
N ASP A 252 -12.86 -0.74 -16.91
CA ASP A 252 -12.76 -1.69 -15.79
C ASP A 252 -13.24 -3.09 -16.18
N ARG A 253 -14.38 -3.19 -16.87
CA ARG A 253 -14.91 -4.46 -17.36
C ARG A 253 -13.94 -5.15 -18.32
N VAL A 254 -13.41 -4.43 -19.31
CA VAL A 254 -12.44 -4.99 -20.27
C VAL A 254 -11.20 -5.51 -19.54
N LEU A 255 -10.64 -4.71 -18.63
CA LEU A 255 -9.45 -5.11 -17.87
C LEU A 255 -9.70 -6.31 -16.95
N ARG A 256 -10.85 -6.38 -16.28
CA ARG A 256 -11.22 -7.57 -15.51
C ARG A 256 -11.28 -8.82 -16.37
N GLN A 257 -11.94 -8.75 -17.52
CA GLN A 257 -12.01 -9.89 -18.45
C GLN A 257 -10.63 -10.26 -18.99
N ALA A 258 -9.80 -9.28 -19.32
CA ALA A 258 -8.45 -9.51 -19.80
C ALA A 258 -7.56 -10.15 -18.72
N ASN A 259 -7.65 -9.69 -17.47
CA ASN A 259 -6.96 -10.31 -16.34
C ASN A 259 -7.43 -11.75 -16.11
N GLN A 260 -8.74 -12.03 -16.18
CA GLN A 260 -9.25 -13.41 -16.06
C GLN A 260 -8.70 -14.35 -17.15
N LEU A 261 -8.63 -13.88 -18.40
CA LEU A 261 -8.01 -14.63 -19.50
C LEU A 261 -6.51 -14.87 -19.25
N ARG A 262 -5.81 -13.87 -18.71
CA ARG A 262 -4.39 -14.00 -18.37
C ARG A 262 -4.18 -15.01 -17.24
N ASP A 263 -5.00 -14.95 -16.20
CA ASP A 263 -4.97 -15.85 -15.05
C ASP A 263 -5.33 -17.30 -15.44
N SER A 264 -6.12 -17.50 -16.51
CA SER A 264 -6.40 -18.83 -17.08
C SER A 264 -5.30 -19.36 -18.01
N GLY A 265 -4.24 -18.58 -18.26
CA GLY A 265 -3.14 -18.92 -19.14
C GLY A 265 -3.30 -18.46 -20.60
N ASP A 266 -4.41 -17.81 -20.95
CA ASP A 266 -4.74 -17.32 -22.29
C ASP A 266 -4.30 -15.86 -22.53
N GLU A 267 -3.07 -15.52 -22.13
CA GLU A 267 -2.58 -14.14 -22.16
C GLU A 267 -2.59 -13.52 -23.57
N ALA A 268 -2.38 -14.31 -24.63
CA ALA A 268 -2.48 -13.81 -26.01
C ALA A 268 -3.89 -13.30 -26.34
N GLN A 269 -4.94 -13.97 -25.84
CA GLN A 269 -6.32 -13.52 -26.02
C GLN A 269 -6.62 -12.29 -25.18
N ALA A 270 -6.07 -12.22 -23.96
CA ALA A 270 -6.16 -11.04 -23.09
C ALA A 270 -5.57 -9.79 -23.77
N ILE A 271 -4.36 -9.91 -24.32
CA ILE A 271 -3.69 -8.82 -25.07
C ILE A 271 -4.52 -8.43 -26.29
N ALA A 272 -5.05 -9.41 -27.04
CA ALA A 272 -5.88 -9.14 -28.21
C ALA A 272 -7.19 -8.42 -27.83
N LEU A 273 -7.79 -8.75 -26.68
CA LEU A 273 -8.99 -8.09 -26.16
C LEU A 273 -8.73 -6.60 -25.86
N ILE A 274 -7.59 -6.30 -25.21
CA ILE A 274 -7.17 -4.92 -24.90
C ILE A 274 -6.86 -4.15 -26.20
N LYS A 275 -6.09 -4.73 -27.12
CA LYS A 275 -5.68 -4.07 -28.39
C LYS A 275 -6.84 -3.76 -29.34
N ARG A 276 -8.01 -4.39 -29.16
CA ARG A 276 -9.23 -4.07 -29.92
C ARG A 276 -9.94 -2.81 -29.43
N GLN A 277 -9.64 -2.37 -28.20
CA GLN A 277 -10.23 -1.16 -27.65
C GLN A 277 -9.59 0.10 -28.24
N PRO A 278 -10.28 1.25 -28.17
CA PRO A 278 -9.64 2.54 -28.45
C PRO A 278 -8.39 2.73 -27.59
N SER A 279 -7.37 3.38 -28.16
CA SER A 279 -6.12 3.69 -27.46
C SER A 279 -6.40 4.44 -26.16
N SER A 280 -5.79 3.98 -25.07
CA SER A 280 -5.91 4.58 -23.74
C SER A 280 -4.61 4.36 -22.98
N VAL A 281 -4.14 5.39 -22.27
CA VAL A 281 -2.97 5.30 -21.38
C VAL A 281 -3.09 4.12 -20.42
N ARG A 282 -4.29 3.86 -19.89
CA ARG A 282 -4.53 2.77 -18.95
C ARG A 282 -4.29 1.39 -19.58
N TYR A 283 -4.69 1.20 -20.83
CA TYR A 283 -4.46 -0.03 -21.56
C TYR A 283 -2.99 -0.20 -21.93
N ASP A 284 -2.33 0.87 -22.39
CA ASP A 284 -0.89 0.86 -22.69
C ASP A 284 -0.06 0.53 -21.44
N LEU A 285 -0.38 1.13 -20.28
CA LEU A 285 0.24 0.80 -18.99
C LEU A 285 0.05 -0.66 -18.61
N THR A 286 -1.17 -1.18 -18.72
CA THR A 286 -1.45 -2.60 -18.38
C THR A 286 -0.65 -3.55 -19.25
N LEU A 287 -0.57 -3.29 -20.56
CA LEU A 287 0.20 -4.10 -21.49
C LEU A 287 1.71 -4.02 -21.20
N ALA A 288 2.22 -2.84 -20.82
CA ALA A 288 3.61 -2.65 -20.42
C ALA A 288 3.95 -3.45 -19.15
N ASP A 289 3.10 -3.38 -18.13
CA ASP A 289 3.25 -4.15 -16.88
C ASP A 289 3.26 -5.66 -17.16
N TRP A 290 2.40 -6.13 -18.08
CA TRP A 290 2.38 -7.55 -18.46
C TRP A 290 3.63 -7.97 -19.23
N ALA A 291 4.14 -7.12 -20.12
CA ALA A 291 5.41 -7.37 -20.80
C ALA A 291 6.58 -7.43 -19.79
N GLN A 292 6.64 -6.50 -18.85
CA GLN A 292 7.63 -6.50 -17.76
C GLN A 292 7.56 -7.79 -16.94
N GLN A 293 6.37 -8.19 -16.49
CA GLN A 293 6.19 -9.40 -15.66
C GLN A 293 6.61 -10.69 -16.38
N ARG A 294 6.54 -10.70 -17.72
CA ARG A 294 6.99 -11.83 -18.55
C ARG A 294 8.49 -11.78 -18.85
N GLY A 295 9.19 -10.72 -18.47
CA GLY A 295 10.60 -10.48 -18.83
C GLY A 295 10.80 -10.02 -20.27
N ASP A 296 9.74 -9.59 -20.98
CA ASP A 296 9.85 -8.97 -22.31
C ASP A 296 10.18 -7.49 -22.17
N SER A 297 11.43 -7.20 -21.79
CA SER A 297 11.91 -5.85 -21.51
C SER A 297 11.78 -4.92 -22.71
N GLN A 298 12.00 -5.42 -23.94
CA GLN A 298 11.93 -4.60 -25.15
C GLN A 298 10.49 -4.09 -25.39
N THR A 299 9.51 -4.98 -25.29
CA THR A 299 8.10 -4.59 -25.42
C THR A 299 7.67 -3.67 -24.28
N ALA A 300 8.07 -3.99 -23.04
CA ALA A 300 7.74 -3.17 -21.87
C ALA A 300 8.28 -1.74 -22.01
N ILE A 301 9.55 -1.57 -22.41
CA ILE A 301 10.16 -0.26 -22.65
C ILE A 301 9.39 0.50 -23.73
N ALA A 302 9.06 -0.15 -24.85
CA ALA A 302 8.34 0.49 -25.95
C ALA A 302 6.94 0.97 -25.54
N ASP A 303 6.20 0.16 -24.76
CA ASP A 303 4.86 0.47 -24.30
C ASP A 303 4.85 1.56 -23.21
N TYR A 304 5.75 1.51 -22.22
CA TYR A 304 5.89 2.60 -21.25
C TYR A 304 6.32 3.92 -21.91
N GLN A 305 7.23 3.89 -22.90
CA GLN A 305 7.58 5.09 -23.66
C GLN A 305 6.38 5.63 -24.45
N ARG A 306 5.45 4.78 -24.90
CA ARG A 306 4.20 5.23 -25.54
C ARG A 306 3.32 5.97 -24.55
N VAL A 307 3.22 5.49 -23.31
CA VAL A 307 2.52 6.19 -22.23
C VAL A 307 3.16 7.56 -21.99
N LEU A 308 4.48 7.64 -21.86
CA LEU A 308 5.17 8.91 -21.61
C LEU A 308 5.09 9.92 -22.77
N ARG A 309 4.81 9.47 -24.01
CA ARG A 309 4.50 10.38 -25.13
C ARG A 309 3.13 11.03 -25.01
N GLN A 310 2.16 10.35 -24.39
CA GLN A 310 0.81 10.87 -24.14
C GLN A 310 0.77 11.68 -22.84
N GLU A 311 1.42 11.18 -21.79
CA GLU A 311 1.47 11.77 -20.46
C GLU A 311 2.92 11.81 -19.95
N ALA A 312 3.61 12.91 -20.23
CA ALA A 312 5.03 13.05 -19.90
C ALA A 312 5.33 12.97 -18.39
N ASP A 313 4.36 13.25 -17.54
CA ASP A 313 4.49 13.23 -16.07
C ASP A 313 3.87 11.97 -15.43
N ASN A 314 3.54 10.93 -16.21
CA ASN A 314 2.95 9.69 -15.68
C ASN A 314 3.94 8.92 -14.78
N GLY A 315 3.68 8.88 -13.48
CA GLY A 315 4.55 8.27 -12.47
C GLY A 315 4.71 6.75 -12.63
N ASP A 316 3.61 6.04 -12.89
CA ASP A 316 3.62 4.58 -13.09
C ASP A 316 4.50 4.16 -14.27
N ALA A 317 4.39 4.85 -15.41
CA ALA A 317 5.23 4.55 -16.58
C ALA A 317 6.72 4.83 -16.34
N ARG A 318 7.05 5.92 -15.63
CA ARG A 318 8.45 6.23 -15.28
C ARG A 318 9.05 5.19 -14.35
N LEU A 319 8.29 4.80 -13.32
CA LEU A 319 8.73 3.80 -12.38
C LEU A 319 8.82 2.40 -13.04
N GLY A 320 7.84 2.02 -13.86
CA GLY A 320 7.88 0.78 -14.63
C GLY A 320 9.10 0.70 -15.55
N LEU A 321 9.44 1.78 -16.26
CA LEU A 321 10.69 1.86 -17.02
C LEU A 321 11.93 1.72 -16.13
N ALA A 322 11.95 2.38 -14.96
CA ALA A 322 13.07 2.27 -14.04
C ALA A 322 13.26 0.83 -13.56
N GLU A 323 12.18 0.12 -13.24
CA GLU A 323 12.19 -1.28 -12.82
C GLU A 323 12.68 -2.20 -13.94
N VAL A 324 12.24 -1.97 -15.20
CA VAL A 324 12.73 -2.75 -16.35
C VAL A 324 14.24 -2.53 -16.56
N TYR A 325 14.71 -1.27 -16.56
CA TYR A 325 16.13 -0.97 -16.70
C TYR A 325 16.96 -1.54 -15.54
N LEU A 326 16.44 -1.55 -14.31
CA LEU A 326 17.10 -2.21 -13.18
C LEU A 326 17.23 -3.71 -13.37
N ALA A 327 16.19 -4.37 -13.89
CA ALA A 327 16.22 -5.80 -14.21
C ALA A 327 17.24 -6.13 -15.31
N GLU A 328 17.44 -5.24 -16.29
CA GLU A 328 18.47 -5.36 -17.32
C GLU A 328 19.88 -4.96 -16.83
N GLY A 329 20.01 -4.41 -15.63
CA GLY A 329 21.27 -3.91 -15.08
C GLY A 329 21.69 -2.52 -15.56
N ASP A 330 20.87 -1.84 -16.38
CA ASP A 330 21.08 -0.45 -16.83
C ASP A 330 20.69 0.56 -15.74
N LYS A 331 21.51 0.62 -14.69
CA LYS A 331 21.35 1.57 -13.58
C LYS A 331 21.34 3.05 -14.04
N PRO A 332 22.17 3.50 -15.00
CA PRO A 332 22.10 4.87 -15.51
C PRO A 332 20.72 5.25 -16.06
N SER A 333 20.13 4.42 -16.92
CA SER A 333 18.80 4.69 -17.50
C SER A 333 17.71 4.63 -16.43
N ALA A 334 17.79 3.66 -15.51
CA ALA A 334 16.88 3.58 -14.37
C ALA A 334 16.92 4.84 -13.49
N ARG A 335 18.12 5.32 -13.15
CA ARG A 335 18.31 6.53 -12.34
C ARG A 335 17.71 7.75 -13.03
N ALA A 336 17.89 7.88 -14.34
CA ALA A 336 17.32 8.98 -15.12
C ALA A 336 15.78 9.02 -15.06
N GLN A 337 15.11 7.86 -15.00
CA GLN A 337 13.66 7.79 -14.85
C GLN A 337 13.21 8.11 -13.42
N VAL A 338 13.87 7.53 -12.41
CA VAL A 338 13.54 7.79 -10.99
C VAL A 338 13.70 9.27 -10.63
N MET A 339 14.72 9.96 -11.16
CA MET A 339 14.93 11.40 -10.93
C MET A 339 13.81 12.29 -11.50
N GLN A 340 13.05 11.79 -12.47
CA GLN A 340 11.93 12.52 -13.08
C GLN A 340 10.58 12.19 -12.44
N LEU A 341 10.53 11.29 -11.45
CA LEU A 341 9.32 11.05 -10.67
C LEU A 341 8.98 12.30 -9.83
N LYS A 342 7.82 12.89 -10.10
CA LYS A 342 7.26 14.01 -9.34
C LYS A 342 6.16 13.47 -8.44
N GLY A 343 6.03 13.99 -7.21
CA GLY A 343 4.88 13.68 -6.35
C GLY A 343 4.85 12.27 -5.72
N ALA A 344 5.82 11.40 -6.03
CA ALA A 344 5.87 10.03 -5.51
C ALA A 344 5.81 9.93 -3.98
N GLU A 345 6.30 10.94 -3.24
CA GLU A 345 6.23 11.00 -1.77
C GLU A 345 4.82 11.28 -1.24
N THR A 346 3.89 11.75 -2.08
CA THR A 346 2.48 12.03 -1.75
C THR A 346 1.50 11.03 -2.36
N GLU A 347 2.00 10.02 -3.06
CA GLU A 347 1.20 8.99 -3.71
C GLU A 347 0.86 7.83 -2.76
N SER A 348 0.18 6.80 -3.28
CA SER A 348 -0.22 5.60 -2.53
C SER A 348 0.97 4.89 -1.87
N MET A 349 0.73 4.16 -0.77
CA MET A 349 1.78 3.37 -0.11
C MET A 349 2.40 2.35 -1.07
N ASN A 350 1.60 1.77 -1.97
CA ASN A 350 2.08 0.87 -3.02
C ASN A 350 3.10 1.55 -3.96
N MET A 351 2.84 2.80 -4.39
CA MET A 351 3.80 3.57 -5.19
C MET A 351 5.08 3.83 -4.41
N GLN A 352 4.95 4.37 -3.19
CA GLN A 352 6.09 4.66 -2.32
C GLN A 352 6.96 3.42 -2.09
N ARG A 353 6.35 2.25 -1.86
CA ARG A 353 7.04 0.96 -1.74
C ARG A 353 7.86 0.64 -2.99
N ARG A 354 7.27 0.72 -4.19
CA ARG A 354 7.97 0.44 -5.45
C ARG A 354 9.13 1.42 -5.70
N VAL A 355 8.93 2.70 -5.40
CA VAL A 355 10.00 3.71 -5.48
C VAL A 355 11.15 3.39 -4.52
N ALA A 356 10.86 2.96 -3.29
CA ALA A 356 11.88 2.55 -2.33
C ALA A 356 12.70 1.36 -2.86
N LEU A 357 12.04 0.37 -3.46
CA LEU A 357 12.71 -0.77 -4.08
C LEU A 357 13.59 -0.35 -5.28
N ALA A 358 13.08 0.52 -6.16
CA ALA A 358 13.85 1.04 -7.28
C ALA A 358 15.11 1.80 -6.81
N ARG A 359 14.97 2.65 -5.78
CA ARG A 359 16.11 3.34 -5.16
C ARG A 359 17.11 2.37 -4.52
N ALA A 360 16.62 1.34 -3.84
CA ALA A 360 17.50 0.28 -3.30
C ALA A 360 18.29 -0.42 -4.41
N GLY A 361 17.65 -0.77 -5.54
CA GLY A 361 18.31 -1.36 -6.71
C GLY A 361 19.37 -0.46 -7.37
N LEU A 362 19.17 0.86 -7.30
CA LEU A 362 20.15 1.88 -7.73
C LEU A 362 21.34 2.05 -6.76
N GLY A 363 21.26 1.46 -5.57
CA GLY A 363 22.24 1.62 -4.49
C GLY A 363 21.97 2.82 -3.57
N ASP A 364 20.84 3.51 -3.76
CA ASP A 364 20.46 4.70 -2.99
C ASP A 364 19.75 4.26 -1.68
N THR A 365 20.42 3.43 -0.87
CA THR A 365 19.86 2.73 0.29
C THR A 365 19.33 3.66 1.38
N ALA A 366 19.99 4.80 1.60
CA ALA A 366 19.54 5.81 2.56
C ALA A 366 18.17 6.41 2.20
N ASP A 367 17.89 6.58 0.90
CA ASP A 367 16.60 7.07 0.43
C ASP A 367 15.52 6.00 0.56
N ALA A 368 15.83 4.76 0.18
CA ALA A 368 14.93 3.63 0.35
C ALA A 368 14.54 3.44 1.82
N GLN A 369 15.50 3.51 2.74
CA GLN A 369 15.26 3.44 4.18
C GLN A 369 14.35 4.56 4.67
N ARG A 370 14.53 5.79 4.18
CA ARG A 370 13.67 6.93 4.55
C ARG A 370 12.22 6.68 4.17
N ILE A 371 11.98 6.18 2.96
CA ILE A 371 10.62 5.86 2.50
C ILE A 371 10.02 4.72 3.33
N PHE A 372 10.76 3.63 3.55
CA PHE A 372 10.28 2.53 4.41
C PHE A 372 9.97 2.97 5.85
N ASN A 373 10.77 3.87 6.42
CA ASN A 373 10.51 4.46 7.75
C ASN A 373 9.20 5.25 7.80
N GLN A 374 8.73 5.79 6.67
CA GLN A 374 7.46 6.51 6.58
C GLN A 374 6.27 5.56 6.38
N ILE A 375 6.40 4.56 5.51
CA ILE A 375 5.27 3.72 5.10
C ILE A 375 5.04 2.50 6.00
N VAL A 376 6.06 1.98 6.68
CA VAL A 376 5.91 0.83 7.59
C VAL A 376 4.96 1.16 8.76
N PRO A 377 5.08 2.30 9.47
CA PRO A 377 4.12 2.67 10.50
C PRO A 377 2.68 2.82 9.98
N GLN A 378 2.51 3.34 8.76
CA GLN A 378 1.20 3.50 8.13
C GLN A 378 0.58 2.13 7.81
N ALA A 379 1.35 1.23 7.21
CA ALA A 379 0.91 -0.14 6.92
C ALA A 379 0.49 -0.89 8.20
N LYS A 380 1.20 -0.68 9.32
CA LYS A 380 0.86 -1.28 10.62
C LYS A 380 -0.41 -0.72 11.25
N ALA A 381 -0.78 0.52 10.94
CA ALA A 381 -1.99 1.16 11.43
C ALA A 381 -3.25 0.75 10.65
N GLN A 382 -3.08 0.17 9.46
CA GLN A 382 -4.19 -0.32 8.64
C GLN A 382 -4.65 -1.72 9.07
N PRO A 383 -5.92 -2.07 8.83
CA PRO A 383 -6.38 -3.45 8.94
C PRO A 383 -5.55 -4.40 8.05
N PRO A 384 -5.45 -5.69 8.42
CA PRO A 384 -4.80 -6.70 7.60
C PRO A 384 -5.29 -6.67 6.15
N SER A 385 -4.37 -6.49 5.21
CA SER A 385 -4.65 -6.37 3.79
C SER A 385 -3.44 -6.80 2.96
N MET A 386 -3.68 -7.07 1.68
CA MET A 386 -2.61 -7.36 0.72
C MET A 386 -1.59 -6.22 0.64
N GLU A 387 -2.05 -4.97 0.64
CA GLU A 387 -1.19 -3.79 0.52
C GLU A 387 -0.27 -3.64 1.73
N SER A 388 -0.81 -3.72 2.96
CA SER A 388 -0.02 -3.61 4.18
C SER A 388 0.98 -4.76 4.31
N ALA A 389 0.59 -5.98 3.93
CA ALA A 389 1.47 -7.14 3.91
C ALA A 389 2.61 -7.02 2.89
N LEU A 390 2.37 -6.47 1.70
CA LEU A 390 3.40 -6.23 0.69
C LEU A 390 4.45 -5.22 1.18
N VAL A 391 4.01 -4.11 1.80
CA VAL A 391 4.92 -3.12 2.37
C VAL A 391 5.84 -3.75 3.42
N LEU A 392 5.28 -4.53 4.34
CA LEU A 392 6.04 -5.16 5.42
C LEU A 392 6.99 -6.25 4.91
N ARG A 393 6.56 -7.07 3.94
CA ARG A 393 7.43 -8.05 3.28
C ARG A 393 8.61 -7.38 2.57
N ASP A 394 8.35 -6.34 1.79
CA ASP A 394 9.39 -5.67 1.01
C ASP A 394 10.34 -4.86 1.91
N ALA A 395 9.84 -4.30 3.01
CA ALA A 395 10.68 -3.74 4.06
C ALA A 395 11.57 -4.80 4.73
N ALA A 396 11.06 -6.02 4.95
CA ALA A 396 11.84 -7.14 5.45
C ALA A 396 12.97 -7.52 4.49
N ARG A 397 12.66 -7.68 3.19
CA ARG A 397 13.65 -7.97 2.14
C ARG A 397 14.72 -6.89 2.06
N PHE A 398 14.33 -5.62 2.12
CA PHE A 398 15.26 -4.49 2.13
C PHE A 398 16.15 -4.50 3.38
N ALA A 399 15.59 -4.79 4.56
CA ALA A 399 16.35 -4.92 5.80
C ALA A 399 17.35 -6.11 5.74
N THR A 400 16.98 -7.23 5.13
CA THR A 400 17.92 -8.35 4.87
C THR A 400 19.09 -7.89 4.00
N GLN A 401 18.81 -7.25 2.86
CA GLN A 401 19.84 -6.74 1.94
C GLN A 401 20.73 -5.67 2.57
N SER A 402 20.19 -4.90 3.51
CA SER A 402 20.91 -3.83 4.21
C SER A 402 21.69 -4.34 5.44
N GLY A 403 21.77 -5.66 5.67
CA GLY A 403 22.51 -6.24 6.79
C GLY A 403 21.83 -6.11 8.15
N ALA A 404 20.51 -5.96 8.19
CA ALA A 404 19.68 -5.85 9.40
C ALA A 404 18.73 -7.06 9.58
N PRO A 405 19.26 -8.30 9.71
CA PRO A 405 18.45 -9.52 9.69
C PRO A 405 17.44 -9.62 10.85
N GLN A 406 17.75 -9.07 12.03
CA GLN A 406 16.82 -9.07 13.17
C GLN A 406 15.60 -8.16 12.93
N GLN A 407 15.84 -7.02 12.28
CA GLN A 407 14.76 -6.13 11.86
C GLN A 407 13.94 -6.80 10.75
N ALA A 408 14.59 -7.45 9.79
CA ALA A 408 13.92 -8.20 8.73
C ALA A 408 13.01 -9.31 9.29
N LEU A 409 13.49 -10.11 10.25
CA LEU A 409 12.66 -11.10 10.95
C LEU A 409 11.48 -10.46 11.67
N THR A 410 11.65 -9.27 12.25
CA THR A 410 10.54 -8.51 12.87
C THR A 410 9.49 -8.11 11.83
N HIS A 411 9.92 -7.57 10.69
CA HIS A 411 9.02 -7.21 9.60
C HIS A 411 8.31 -8.42 8.98
N TYR A 412 8.96 -9.59 8.88
CA TYR A 412 8.29 -10.81 8.46
C TYR A 412 7.21 -11.26 9.45
N ARG A 413 7.47 -11.17 10.77
CA ARG A 413 6.44 -11.44 11.80
C ARG A 413 5.25 -10.49 11.66
N GLU A 414 5.49 -9.21 11.37
CA GLU A 414 4.44 -8.22 11.12
C GLU A 414 3.68 -8.52 9.81
N ALA A 415 4.39 -8.90 8.75
CA ALA A 415 3.80 -9.27 7.46
C ALA A 415 2.91 -10.52 7.57
N MET A 416 3.25 -11.48 8.44
CA MET A 416 2.38 -12.62 8.74
C MET A 416 1.05 -12.22 9.38
N VAL A 417 1.03 -11.16 10.20
CA VAL A 417 -0.22 -10.61 10.76
C VAL A 417 -1.01 -9.89 9.67
N ALA A 418 -0.35 -9.00 8.93
CA ALA A 418 -0.99 -8.20 7.88
C ALA A 418 -1.57 -9.04 6.74
N SER A 419 -0.94 -10.17 6.40
CA SER A 419 -1.43 -11.11 5.39
C SER A 419 -2.49 -12.09 5.92
N GLY A 420 -2.72 -12.14 7.23
CA GLY A 420 -3.66 -13.07 7.86
C GLY A 420 -3.14 -14.50 8.01
N ILE A 421 -1.81 -14.72 8.00
CA ILE A 421 -1.21 -16.02 8.38
C ILE A 421 -1.43 -16.31 9.87
N THR A 422 -1.42 -15.28 10.70
CA THR A 422 -1.66 -15.36 12.15
C THR A 422 -2.42 -14.12 12.64
N PRO A 423 -3.33 -14.23 13.62
CA PRO A 423 -4.05 -13.08 14.16
C PRO A 423 -3.17 -12.16 15.03
N ALA A 424 -2.03 -12.66 15.52
CA ALA A 424 -1.14 -11.92 16.40
C ALA A 424 0.33 -12.23 16.10
N GLN A 425 1.19 -11.25 16.38
CA GLN A 425 2.62 -11.36 16.12
C GLN A 425 3.24 -12.45 17.02
N PRO A 426 3.93 -13.46 16.47
CA PRO A 426 4.55 -14.52 17.25
C PRO A 426 5.71 -13.97 18.08
N GLN A 427 5.69 -14.26 19.39
CA GLN A 427 6.68 -13.73 20.34
C GLN A 427 7.90 -14.66 20.51
N ASP A 428 7.69 -15.96 20.32
CA ASP A 428 8.71 -16.99 20.46
C ASP A 428 9.10 -17.60 19.10
N ASN A 429 10.29 -18.21 19.07
CA ASN A 429 10.85 -18.81 17.87
C ASN A 429 10.11 -20.08 17.42
N ASP A 430 9.56 -20.87 18.35
CA ASP A 430 8.86 -22.12 18.01
C ASP A 430 7.55 -21.82 17.27
N THR A 431 6.80 -20.84 17.76
CA THR A 431 5.58 -20.37 17.10
C THR A 431 5.91 -19.72 15.76
N PHE A 432 6.96 -18.88 15.70
CA PHE A 432 7.37 -18.25 14.44
C PHE A 432 7.77 -19.27 13.37
N THR A 433 8.66 -20.21 13.70
CA THR A 433 9.14 -21.25 12.76
C THR A 433 8.04 -22.25 12.37
N ARG A 434 7.05 -22.50 13.23
CA ARG A 434 5.86 -23.26 12.85
C ARG A 434 5.04 -22.53 11.79
N LEU A 435 4.94 -21.20 11.88
CA LEU A 435 4.22 -20.36 10.92
C LEU A 435 4.97 -20.21 9.58
N THR A 436 6.27 -20.48 9.50
CA THR A 436 6.99 -20.45 8.21
C THR A 436 6.78 -21.71 7.36
N ARG A 437 6.08 -22.73 7.86
CA ARG A 437 5.77 -23.94 7.09
C ARG A 437 4.75 -23.65 5.99
N ASN A 438 5.00 -24.19 4.80
CA ASN A 438 4.12 -24.02 3.64
C ASN A 438 2.70 -24.56 3.88
N ASP A 439 1.71 -23.84 3.36
CA ASP A 439 0.30 -24.24 3.29
C ASP A 439 -0.14 -24.26 1.82
N SER A 440 -0.84 -25.32 1.40
CA SER A 440 -1.31 -25.47 0.02
C SER A 440 -2.45 -24.52 -0.35
N HIS A 441 -3.18 -23.99 0.64
CA HIS A 441 -4.30 -23.05 0.43
C HIS A 441 -3.87 -21.59 0.39
N ASP A 442 -2.60 -21.31 0.66
CA ASP A 442 -2.08 -19.94 0.66
C ASP A 442 -2.11 -19.34 -0.76
N ASP A 443 -2.24 -18.02 -0.82
CA ASP A 443 -1.95 -17.27 -2.04
C ASP A 443 -0.42 -17.14 -2.25
N TRP A 444 -0.03 -16.51 -3.36
CA TRP A 444 1.38 -16.33 -3.69
C TRP A 444 2.13 -15.46 -2.65
N LEU A 445 1.46 -14.48 -2.03
CA LEU A 445 2.10 -13.56 -1.09
C LEU A 445 2.40 -14.27 0.22
N LYS A 446 1.42 -15.00 0.77
CA LYS A 446 1.60 -15.77 2.00
C LYS A 446 2.71 -16.81 1.85
N ARG A 447 2.71 -17.56 0.73
CA ARG A 447 3.82 -18.49 0.41
C ARG A 447 5.17 -17.78 0.38
N GLY A 448 5.25 -16.62 -0.27
CA GLY A 448 6.46 -15.81 -0.32
C GLY A 448 6.94 -15.37 1.06
N ILE A 449 6.05 -14.81 1.89
CA ILE A 449 6.37 -14.38 3.27
C ILE A 449 6.91 -15.56 4.09
N ARG A 450 6.27 -16.73 4.01
CA ARG A 450 6.68 -17.92 4.76
C ARG A 450 8.05 -18.42 4.32
N SER A 451 8.28 -18.54 3.00
CA SER A 451 9.56 -19.00 2.45
C SER A 451 10.68 -18.05 2.82
N ASP A 452 10.53 -16.76 2.52
CA ASP A 452 11.57 -15.76 2.78
C ASP A 452 11.90 -15.67 4.28
N ALA A 453 10.89 -15.76 5.15
CA ALA A 453 11.06 -15.78 6.59
C ALA A 453 11.77 -17.06 7.08
N ALA A 454 11.43 -18.24 6.55
CA ALA A 454 12.12 -19.49 6.84
C ALA A 454 13.58 -19.44 6.42
N ASP A 455 13.86 -18.95 5.21
CA ASP A 455 15.20 -18.84 4.66
C ASP A 455 16.07 -17.92 5.51
N LEU A 456 15.57 -16.72 5.81
CA LEU A 456 16.28 -15.79 6.69
C LEU A 456 16.49 -16.36 8.09
N TYR A 457 15.47 -17.00 8.68
CA TYR A 457 15.61 -17.59 10.01
C TYR A 457 16.68 -18.69 10.03
N ARG A 458 16.65 -19.61 9.05
CA ARG A 458 17.68 -20.66 8.90
C ARG A 458 19.06 -20.08 8.65
N GLN A 459 19.19 -18.95 7.95
CA GLN A 459 20.49 -18.30 7.79
C GLN A 459 21.05 -17.80 9.12
N GLN A 460 20.20 -17.37 10.06
CA GLN A 460 20.59 -16.81 11.37
C GLN A 460 20.77 -17.86 12.48
N ASP A 461 20.29 -19.09 12.29
CA ASP A 461 20.35 -20.13 13.32
C ASP A 461 21.78 -20.65 13.57
N LEU A 462 22.10 -20.96 14.82
CA LEU A 462 23.27 -21.75 15.19
C LEU A 462 22.93 -23.24 15.08
N ASN A 463 23.64 -23.99 14.24
CA ASN A 463 23.45 -25.43 14.12
C ASN A 463 24.64 -26.17 14.72
N VAL A 464 24.37 -27.17 15.54
CA VAL A 464 25.38 -28.09 16.09
C VAL A 464 24.99 -29.50 15.66
N THR A 465 25.86 -30.14 14.88
CA THR A 465 25.67 -31.49 14.34
C THR A 465 26.71 -32.42 14.97
N LEU A 466 26.24 -33.51 15.55
CA LEU A 466 27.08 -34.63 15.99
C LEU A 466 26.69 -35.86 15.17
N GLU A 467 27.62 -36.38 14.40
CA GLU A 467 27.41 -37.54 13.53
C GLU A 467 28.44 -38.64 13.85
N HIS A 468 27.98 -39.89 13.78
CA HIS A 468 28.83 -41.07 13.94
C HIS A 468 28.67 -41.95 12.71
N ASP A 469 29.75 -42.13 11.97
CA ASP A 469 29.81 -42.95 10.77
C ASP A 469 30.66 -44.20 11.02
N PHE A 470 30.17 -45.36 10.58
CA PHE A 470 30.85 -46.65 10.67
C PHE A 470 30.91 -47.26 9.29
N TRP A 471 32.12 -47.44 8.77
CA TRP A 471 32.31 -47.97 7.44
C TRP A 471 33.53 -48.89 7.39
N GLY A 472 33.61 -49.72 6.37
CA GLY A 472 34.70 -50.67 6.26
C GLY A 472 34.68 -51.42 4.95
N SER A 473 35.74 -52.19 4.73
CA SER A 473 35.93 -53.05 3.57
C SER A 473 36.48 -54.37 4.06
N SER A 474 35.94 -55.48 3.57
CA SER A 474 36.51 -56.80 3.83
C SER A 474 37.74 -57.02 2.98
N GLY A 475 38.85 -57.45 3.59
CA GLY A 475 40.08 -57.73 2.85
C GLY A 475 41.03 -58.64 3.64
N THR A 476 42.32 -58.54 3.33
CA THR A 476 43.35 -59.28 4.06
C THR A 476 43.80 -58.47 5.26
N GLY A 477 43.76 -59.06 6.46
CA GLY A 477 44.19 -58.42 7.70
C GLY A 477 45.63 -57.90 7.62
N GLY A 478 45.84 -56.67 8.08
CA GLY A 478 47.09 -55.93 7.98
C GLY A 478 47.33 -55.25 6.62
N TYR A 479 46.49 -55.49 5.60
CA TYR A 479 46.66 -54.93 4.25
C TYR A 479 45.46 -54.11 3.80
N SER A 480 44.31 -54.75 3.59
CA SER A 480 43.16 -54.21 2.88
C SER A 480 41.83 -54.47 3.58
N ASP A 481 41.83 -55.30 4.64
CA ASP A 481 40.72 -55.28 5.59
C ASP A 481 40.69 -53.91 6.26
N LEU A 482 39.51 -53.36 6.47
CA LEU A 482 39.37 -52.05 7.10
C LEU A 482 38.07 -51.97 7.87
N LYS A 483 38.19 -51.52 9.12
CA LYS A 483 37.09 -51.03 9.95
C LYS A 483 37.44 -49.61 10.36
N ALA A 484 36.61 -48.67 9.96
CA ALA A 484 36.77 -47.27 10.27
C ALA A 484 35.52 -46.76 10.98
N HIS A 485 35.74 -45.89 11.95
CA HIS A 485 34.66 -45.11 12.54
C HIS A 485 35.08 -43.67 12.70
N THR A 486 34.18 -42.76 12.34
CA THR A 486 34.39 -41.33 12.38
C THR A 486 33.31 -40.70 13.23
N THR A 487 33.71 -39.90 14.22
CA THR A 487 32.79 -39.04 14.97
C THR A 487 33.01 -37.61 14.53
N MET A 488 32.04 -37.02 13.84
CA MET A 488 32.08 -35.63 13.39
C MET A 488 31.31 -34.75 14.36
N LEU A 489 31.94 -33.67 14.81
CA LEU A 489 31.26 -32.53 15.42
C LEU A 489 31.40 -31.33 14.49
N GLN A 490 30.27 -30.76 14.07
CA GLN A 490 30.24 -29.54 13.26
C GLN A 490 29.36 -28.48 13.91
N VAL A 491 29.86 -27.25 13.95
CA VAL A 491 29.14 -26.07 14.44
C VAL A 491 29.09 -25.05 13.31
N ASP A 492 27.89 -24.71 12.85
CA ASP A 492 27.64 -23.71 11.82
C ASP A 492 26.99 -22.47 12.44
N ALA A 493 27.48 -21.27 12.11
CA ALA A 493 26.95 -19.99 12.60
C ALA A 493 26.82 -18.95 11.48
N PRO A 494 25.89 -17.99 11.57
CA PRO A 494 25.84 -16.86 10.64
C PRO A 494 27.10 -15.99 10.72
N LEU A 495 27.63 -15.58 9.57
CA LEU A 495 28.70 -14.60 9.48
C LEU A 495 28.55 -13.78 8.17
N ALA A 496 28.32 -12.47 8.32
CA ALA A 496 28.04 -11.55 7.22
C ALA A 496 26.82 -12.00 6.38
N ASP A 497 27.00 -12.14 5.07
CA ASP A 497 26.00 -12.62 4.09
C ASP A 497 26.02 -14.14 3.89
N GLY A 498 26.77 -14.87 4.72
CA GLY A 498 26.91 -16.31 4.63
C GLY A 498 26.93 -16.99 6.00
N ARG A 499 27.44 -18.22 6.00
CA ARG A 499 27.60 -19.03 7.21
C ARG A 499 29.02 -19.51 7.34
N MET A 500 29.62 -19.27 8.51
CA MET A 500 30.86 -19.90 8.91
C MET A 500 30.58 -21.26 9.54
N PHE A 501 31.51 -22.19 9.40
CA PHE A 501 31.47 -23.45 10.12
C PHE A 501 32.82 -23.79 10.73
N PHE A 502 32.77 -24.49 11.86
CA PHE A 502 33.88 -25.19 12.46
C PHE A 502 33.53 -26.67 12.50
N ARG A 503 34.47 -27.53 12.11
CA ARG A 503 34.30 -28.97 12.10
C ARG A 503 35.52 -29.65 12.72
N THR A 504 35.27 -30.71 13.47
CA THR A 504 36.31 -31.63 13.94
C THR A 504 35.83 -33.08 13.77
N ASP A 505 36.68 -33.92 13.20
CA ASP A 505 36.41 -35.34 13.03
C ASP A 505 37.39 -36.16 13.86
N LEU A 506 36.88 -36.98 14.77
CA LEU A 506 37.66 -38.02 15.44
C LEU A 506 37.60 -39.28 14.58
N VAL A 507 38.72 -39.60 13.95
CA VAL A 507 38.84 -40.72 13.01
C VAL A 507 39.64 -41.83 13.66
N ASN A 508 39.10 -43.04 13.63
CA ASN A 508 39.78 -44.25 14.06
C ASN A 508 39.70 -45.31 12.96
N MET A 509 40.83 -45.89 12.61
CA MET A 509 40.94 -46.89 11.56
C MET A 509 41.71 -48.11 12.06
N ASP A 510 41.18 -49.29 11.75
CA ASP A 510 41.78 -50.58 12.06
C ASP A 510 41.80 -51.44 10.79
N ALA A 511 42.98 -51.75 10.29
CA ALA A 511 43.19 -52.61 9.14
C ALA A 511 43.40 -54.09 9.51
N GLY A 512 43.21 -54.45 10.79
CA GLY A 512 43.42 -55.78 11.31
C GLY A 512 44.91 -56.13 11.47
N SER A 513 45.17 -57.42 11.64
CA SER A 513 46.51 -57.94 11.88
C SER A 513 47.02 -58.82 10.74
N PHE A 514 48.32 -58.76 10.48
CA PHE A 514 48.97 -59.67 9.53
C PHE A 514 48.80 -61.14 9.95
N SER A 515 48.70 -62.03 8.98
CA SER A 515 48.77 -63.48 9.23
C SER A 515 50.16 -63.86 9.74
N THR A 516 50.20 -64.78 10.71
CA THR A 516 51.45 -65.24 11.32
C THR A 516 51.76 -66.68 10.91
N HIS A 517 53.03 -66.96 10.67
CA HIS A 517 53.59 -68.30 10.53
C HIS A 517 53.52 -69.06 11.86
N SER A 518 53.71 -70.38 11.82
CA SER A 518 53.59 -71.26 13.01
C SER A 518 54.62 -70.97 14.10
N ASP A 519 55.74 -70.36 13.75
CA ASP A 519 56.79 -69.91 14.68
C ASP A 519 56.52 -68.49 15.27
N GLY A 520 55.36 -67.91 14.94
CA GLY A 520 54.95 -66.58 15.39
C GLY A 520 55.55 -65.44 14.58
N SER A 521 56.38 -65.72 13.57
CA SER A 521 56.90 -64.72 12.63
C SER A 521 55.83 -64.31 11.60
N TYR A 522 56.05 -63.21 10.90
CA TYR A 522 55.17 -62.73 9.82
C TYR A 522 55.99 -62.01 8.75
N SER A 523 55.52 -62.08 7.50
CA SER A 523 56.20 -61.56 6.33
C SER A 523 55.23 -60.75 5.46
N PRO A 524 54.97 -59.46 5.81
CA PRO A 524 54.11 -58.61 5.02
C PRO A 524 54.66 -58.43 3.60
N SER A 525 53.84 -58.22 2.57
CA SER A 525 54.33 -58.12 1.18
C SER A 525 54.98 -56.78 0.83
N TRP A 526 55.26 -55.94 1.85
CA TRP A 526 55.79 -54.60 1.73
C TRP A 526 56.62 -54.24 2.98
N GLY A 527 57.51 -53.25 2.84
CA GLY A 527 58.44 -52.86 3.90
C GLY A 527 59.59 -53.85 4.09
N THR A 528 60.43 -53.62 5.10
CA THR A 528 61.65 -54.41 5.37
C THR A 528 61.36 -55.87 5.74
N CYS A 529 60.14 -56.16 6.21
CA CYS A 529 59.71 -57.50 6.60
C CYS A 529 59.12 -58.34 5.44
N GLY A 530 59.10 -57.80 4.21
CA GLY A 530 58.71 -58.57 3.03
C GLY A 530 59.79 -59.45 2.45
N GLU A 531 61.06 -59.17 2.77
CA GLU A 531 62.19 -60.01 2.37
C GLU A 531 62.72 -60.87 3.52
N ILE A 532 62.53 -60.44 4.77
CA ILE A 532 62.97 -61.15 5.98
C ILE A 532 61.79 -61.29 6.94
N ALA A 533 61.45 -62.52 7.33
CA ALA A 533 60.37 -62.76 8.28
C ALA A 533 60.65 -62.09 9.63
N CYS A 534 59.72 -61.25 10.08
CA CYS A 534 59.87 -60.49 11.31
C CYS A 534 59.21 -61.22 12.49
N THR A 535 59.89 -61.22 13.63
CA THR A 535 59.47 -61.92 14.86
C THR A 535 59.04 -60.95 15.97
N SER A 536 59.27 -59.65 15.81
CA SER A 536 58.89 -58.57 16.73
C SER A 536 58.21 -57.41 15.99
N GLY A 537 57.66 -56.41 16.71
CA GLY A 537 56.93 -55.27 16.13
C GLY A 537 55.41 -55.40 16.15
N SER A 538 54.70 -54.37 15.68
CA SER A 538 53.23 -54.30 15.70
C SER A 538 52.62 -55.11 14.56
N LYS A 539 51.99 -56.24 14.90
CA LYS A 539 51.22 -57.07 13.96
C LYS A 539 49.89 -56.44 13.58
N ASN A 540 49.32 -55.63 14.50
CA ASN A 540 48.06 -54.94 14.31
C ASN A 540 48.29 -53.56 13.68
N GLN A 541 47.50 -53.25 12.65
CA GLN A 541 47.60 -52.01 11.90
C GLN A 541 46.43 -51.11 12.25
N THR A 542 46.68 -50.12 13.09
CA THR A 542 45.68 -49.16 13.57
C THR A 542 46.25 -47.76 13.57
N ASP A 543 45.39 -46.78 13.29
CA ASP A 543 45.70 -45.37 13.47
C ASP A 543 44.47 -44.58 13.92
N SER A 544 44.70 -43.49 14.64
CA SER A 544 43.66 -42.66 15.23
C SER A 544 44.11 -41.20 15.26
N GLY A 545 43.21 -40.28 14.95
CA GLY A 545 43.52 -38.86 15.00
C GLY A 545 42.29 -37.96 14.99
N ALA A 546 42.53 -36.67 15.16
CA ALA A 546 41.50 -35.63 15.14
C ALA A 546 41.78 -34.62 14.01
N SER A 547 40.85 -34.46 13.06
CA SER A 547 40.92 -33.37 12.09
C SER A 547 40.31 -32.10 12.68
N VAL A 548 40.72 -30.95 12.15
CA VAL A 548 40.04 -29.68 12.36
C VAL A 548 39.86 -28.98 11.02
N ALA A 549 38.73 -28.33 10.83
CA ALA A 549 38.44 -27.52 9.66
C ALA A 549 37.60 -26.30 10.03
N VAL A 550 37.84 -25.21 9.30
CA VAL A 550 37.00 -24.02 9.32
C VAL A 550 36.65 -23.65 7.88
N GLY A 551 35.47 -23.11 7.68
CA GLY A 551 35.07 -22.63 6.37
C GLY A 551 33.95 -21.62 6.43
N TRP A 552 33.62 -21.09 5.27
CA TRP A 552 32.55 -20.14 5.07
C TRP A 552 31.87 -20.39 3.73
N LYS A 553 30.55 -20.17 3.67
CA LYS A 553 29.76 -20.30 2.44
C LYS A 553 28.62 -19.29 2.37
N ASN A 554 28.36 -18.78 1.17
CA ASN A 554 27.12 -18.12 0.77
C ASN A 554 26.67 -18.68 -0.60
N ASP A 555 25.74 -18.00 -1.28
CA ASP A 555 25.21 -18.46 -2.57
C ASP A 555 26.24 -18.43 -3.72
N THR A 556 27.28 -17.60 -3.60
CA THR A 556 28.28 -17.35 -4.66
C THR A 556 29.59 -18.07 -4.40
N TRP A 557 30.02 -18.13 -3.15
CA TRP A 557 31.35 -18.55 -2.74
C TRP A 557 31.25 -19.58 -1.62
N SER A 558 32.06 -20.63 -1.71
CA SER A 558 32.26 -21.56 -0.60
C SER A 558 33.73 -21.90 -0.48
N GLY A 559 34.31 -21.72 0.71
CA GLY A 559 35.71 -21.99 0.96
C GLY A 559 35.91 -22.66 2.32
N ASP A 560 36.86 -23.58 2.38
CA ASP A 560 37.26 -24.23 3.63
C ASP A 560 38.75 -24.56 3.66
N ILE A 561 39.28 -24.61 4.87
CA ILE A 561 40.65 -25.02 5.17
C ILE A 561 40.66 -25.86 6.45
N GLY A 562 41.45 -26.92 6.43
CA GLY A 562 41.58 -27.82 7.56
C GLY A 562 42.80 -28.70 7.46
N THR A 563 42.83 -29.75 8.27
CA THR A 563 43.92 -30.72 8.31
C THR A 563 43.42 -32.14 8.09
N THR A 564 44.29 -33.02 7.61
CA THR A 564 44.09 -34.46 7.85
C THR A 564 44.16 -34.76 9.36
N PRO A 565 43.66 -35.92 9.84
CA PRO A 565 43.60 -36.21 11.28
C PRO A 565 44.97 -36.11 11.97
N MET A 566 45.09 -35.18 12.91
CA MET A 566 46.26 -35.03 13.78
C MET A 566 46.35 -36.25 14.70
N GLY A 567 47.45 -36.98 14.62
CA GLY A 567 47.61 -38.30 15.26
C GLY A 567 48.00 -39.37 14.25
N PHE A 568 47.58 -39.20 12.99
CA PHE A 568 48.08 -39.99 11.87
C PHE A 568 49.55 -39.72 11.58
N ASN A 569 50.17 -40.61 10.82
CA ASN A 569 51.58 -40.49 10.46
C ASN A 569 51.89 -39.22 9.68
N VAL A 570 50.99 -38.81 8.78
CA VAL A 570 51.16 -37.60 7.98
C VAL A 570 49.97 -36.66 8.14
N VAL A 571 50.29 -35.47 8.66
CA VAL A 571 49.36 -34.36 8.84
C VAL A 571 49.61 -33.36 7.72
N ASP A 572 48.58 -33.11 6.92
CA ASP A 572 48.61 -32.23 5.76
C ASP A 572 47.52 -31.18 5.85
N VAL A 573 47.76 -30.01 5.24
CA VAL A 573 46.74 -28.98 5.07
C VAL A 573 45.88 -29.30 3.85
N VAL A 574 44.57 -29.34 4.06
CA VAL A 574 43.54 -29.64 3.05
C VAL A 574 42.54 -28.49 2.99
N GLY A 575 41.79 -28.40 1.90
CA GLY A 575 40.82 -27.32 1.73
C GLY A 575 40.26 -27.26 0.32
N GLY A 576 39.33 -26.32 0.12
CA GLY A 576 38.75 -26.07 -1.19
C GLY A 576 38.19 -24.67 -1.32
N LEU A 577 38.03 -24.22 -2.56
CA LEU A 577 37.34 -23.00 -2.94
C LEU A 577 36.41 -23.32 -4.12
N SER A 578 35.18 -22.86 -4.00
CA SER A 578 34.12 -23.05 -4.98
C SER A 578 33.49 -21.70 -5.31
N TYR A 579 33.21 -21.48 -6.60
CA TYR A 579 32.52 -20.29 -7.10
C TYR A 579 31.32 -20.70 -7.94
N SER A 580 30.14 -20.16 -7.63
CA SER A 580 28.89 -20.41 -8.34
C SER A 580 28.33 -19.13 -8.94
N SER A 581 27.84 -19.20 -10.17
CA SER A 581 27.18 -18.08 -10.86
C SER A 581 26.28 -18.60 -11.99
N ASP A 582 25.47 -17.72 -12.55
CA ASP A 582 24.52 -18.03 -13.61
C ASP A 582 24.86 -17.29 -14.91
N VAL A 583 24.72 -17.97 -16.04
CA VAL A 583 24.79 -17.39 -17.38
C VAL A 583 23.43 -17.61 -18.04
N GLY A 584 22.56 -16.60 -17.92
CA GLY A 584 21.17 -16.70 -18.35
C GLY A 584 20.43 -17.79 -17.56
N PRO A 585 19.84 -18.81 -18.21
CA PRO A 585 19.15 -19.91 -17.51
C PRO A 585 20.09 -21.05 -17.04
N VAL A 586 21.41 -20.95 -17.27
CA VAL A 586 22.37 -22.03 -16.96
C VAL A 586 23.27 -21.62 -15.79
N GLY A 587 23.16 -22.34 -14.67
CA GLY A 587 24.08 -22.21 -13.54
C GLY A 587 25.37 -23.00 -13.74
N TYR A 588 26.50 -22.46 -13.30
CA TYR A 588 27.80 -23.14 -13.29
C TYR A 588 28.51 -23.00 -11.95
N THR A 589 29.30 -24.01 -11.60
CA THR A 589 30.15 -24.01 -10.39
C THR A 589 31.55 -24.46 -10.74
N VAL A 590 32.56 -23.69 -10.33
CA VAL A 590 33.98 -24.01 -10.49
C VAL A 590 34.55 -24.40 -9.14
N ASN A 591 35.18 -25.57 -9.05
CA ASN A 591 35.73 -26.12 -7.80
C ASN A 591 37.24 -26.33 -7.89
N VAL A 592 37.98 -25.86 -6.89
CA VAL A 592 39.41 -26.13 -6.71
C VAL A 592 39.59 -26.68 -5.30
N HIS A 593 40.19 -27.87 -5.16
CA HIS A 593 40.34 -28.49 -3.84
C HIS A 593 41.58 -29.37 -3.73
N ARG A 594 42.05 -29.53 -2.49
CA ARG A 594 43.01 -30.56 -2.06
C ARG A 594 42.35 -31.35 -0.94
N ARG A 595 42.10 -32.64 -1.18
CA ARG A 595 41.42 -33.55 -0.23
C ARG A 595 42.21 -34.86 -0.07
N PRO A 596 42.16 -35.51 1.11
CA PRO A 596 42.84 -36.78 1.33
C PRO A 596 42.05 -37.96 0.75
N ILE A 597 42.73 -39.04 0.36
CA ILE A 597 42.06 -40.30 -0.03
C ILE A 597 41.88 -41.19 1.20
N SER A 598 40.64 -41.28 1.67
CA SER A 598 40.28 -41.97 2.91
C SER A 598 40.03 -43.48 2.76
N SER A 599 40.17 -44.07 1.56
CA SER A 599 39.68 -45.43 1.25
C SER A 599 40.44 -46.60 1.90
N SER A 600 41.61 -46.35 2.50
CA SER A 600 42.41 -47.39 3.17
C SER A 600 43.24 -46.80 4.31
N LEU A 601 43.64 -47.63 5.28
CA LEU A 601 44.56 -47.17 6.32
C LEU A 601 45.89 -46.68 5.73
N LEU A 602 46.40 -47.35 4.69
CA LEU A 602 47.65 -46.97 4.03
C LEU A 602 47.56 -45.59 3.34
N SER A 603 46.46 -45.30 2.64
CA SER A 603 46.29 -44.04 1.91
C SER A 603 45.96 -42.85 2.81
N PHE A 604 45.35 -43.10 3.98
CA PHE A 604 44.84 -42.04 4.86
C PHE A 604 45.67 -41.83 6.13
N GLY A 605 45.95 -42.89 6.90
CA GLY A 605 46.71 -42.83 8.16
C GLY A 605 48.19 -43.19 8.04
N GLY A 606 48.53 -44.00 7.03
CA GLY A 606 49.83 -44.67 6.93
C GLY A 606 49.88 -45.94 7.77
N GLN A 607 50.64 -46.93 7.32
CA GLN A 607 50.80 -48.20 8.05
C GLN A 607 52.11 -48.22 8.84
N LYS A 608 52.10 -48.87 10.02
CA LYS A 608 53.26 -48.93 10.91
C LYS A 608 54.29 -49.91 10.38
N ASN A 609 55.55 -49.47 10.32
CA ASN A 609 56.68 -50.32 9.98
C ASN A 609 57.05 -51.25 11.15
N VAL A 610 57.81 -52.30 10.83
CA VAL A 610 57.91 -53.51 11.63
C VAL A 610 59.34 -53.80 12.15
N ALA A 611 60.36 -53.02 11.77
CA ALA A 611 61.76 -53.32 12.16
C ALA A 611 62.18 -52.80 13.56
N PRO A 612 63.12 -53.48 14.28
CA PRO A 612 63.59 -53.07 15.61
C PRO A 612 64.65 -51.94 15.61
N LEU A 613 65.07 -51.45 14.44
CA LEU A 613 66.09 -50.41 14.30
C LEU A 613 65.50 -49.21 13.56
N GLN A 614 65.23 -48.16 14.33
CA GLN A 614 64.67 -46.86 13.96
C GLN A 614 63.20 -46.91 13.50
N GLY A 615 62.33 -46.32 14.31
CA GLY A 615 60.86 -46.30 14.15
C GLY A 615 60.35 -45.46 12.97
N GLU A 616 60.91 -45.65 11.78
CA GLU A 616 60.46 -44.99 10.56
C GLU A 616 59.22 -45.69 10.00
N ARG A 617 58.09 -44.98 9.93
CA ARG A 617 56.82 -45.43 9.33
C ARG A 617 56.80 -45.06 7.84
N HIS A 618 56.35 -45.95 6.96
CA HIS A 618 56.20 -45.67 5.53
C HIS A 618 54.73 -45.52 5.13
N GLY A 619 54.45 -44.52 4.30
CA GLY A 619 53.18 -44.36 3.59
C GLY A 619 52.40 -43.14 4.01
N SER A 620 52.38 -42.15 3.12
CA SER A 620 51.20 -41.34 2.80
C SER A 620 51.40 -40.92 1.34
N ALA A 621 50.88 -41.73 0.41
CA ALA A 621 50.76 -41.24 -0.95
C ALA A 621 49.66 -40.17 -0.91
N VAL A 622 50.00 -38.92 -1.21
CA VAL A 622 49.02 -37.92 -1.64
C VAL A 622 48.84 -38.16 -3.13
N PRO A 623 47.73 -38.75 -3.61
CA PRO A 623 47.48 -38.79 -5.03
C PRO A 623 46.91 -37.44 -5.43
N MET A 624 47.49 -36.84 -6.47
CA MET A 624 46.80 -35.82 -7.25
C MET A 624 45.44 -36.37 -7.68
N VAL A 625 44.37 -35.65 -7.36
CA VAL A 625 43.02 -35.98 -7.81
C VAL A 625 42.86 -35.53 -9.27
N PHE A 626 42.51 -36.49 -10.13
CA PHE A 626 41.90 -36.25 -11.43
C PHE A 626 40.45 -35.76 -11.23
N MET A 627 40.08 -34.75 -12.01
CA MET A 627 38.73 -34.18 -12.12
C MET A 627 37.69 -35.23 -12.57
N PRO A 628 36.43 -35.09 -12.12
CA PRO A 628 35.31 -34.93 -13.04
C PRO A 628 34.89 -33.47 -13.16
#